data_AF-A0A8T4JAU4-F1
#
_entry.id   AF-A0A8T4JAU4-F1
#
_cell.length_a   1.000
_cell.length_b   1.000
_cell.length_c   1.000
_cell.angle_alpha   90.00
_cell.angle_beta   90.00
_cell.angle_gamma   90.00
#
_symmetry.space_group_name_H-M   'P 1'
#
loop_
_entity.id
_entity.type
_entity.pdbx_description
1 polymer ?
#
loop_
_entity_poly.entity_id
_entity_poly.type
_entity_poly.pdbx_seq_one_letter_code
_entity_poly.pdbx_strand_id
1 'polypeptide(L)'
;MEEIIRQINDRRFISDIEFDEEDGKIKLWSKRSKYKISIPKKVDERISYLCGVLLGDGNINVGKKHINYPRMRIRIFNKSKSFLENVNKEFLDIFNVCGKLTKKKDKNCYILTIHRRIVVIYFLKIIGLSSGKKINLVIPKMLRNREFFKYFLAGLYDTDGFKTDTFGIMMQGSNYEFLKNIINLLNRFYGVKSRKLYYGTIKTPFGIRSRCQFHIKSESMDKFINIIPLRHNRWILDGPVV
;
A
#
# COMPACT_ATOMS: atom_id res chain seq x y z
N MET A 1 22.98 -5.60 -1.43
CA MET A 1 22.98 -4.20 -1.87
C MET A 1 23.06 -4.12 -3.39
N GLU A 2 24.05 -4.75 -4.01
CA GLU A 2 24.26 -4.78 -5.46
C GLU A 2 23.00 -5.19 -6.24
N GLU A 3 22.25 -6.18 -5.78
CA GLU A 3 21.00 -6.60 -6.43
C GLU A 3 19.91 -5.51 -6.41
N ILE A 4 19.78 -4.75 -5.31
CA ILE A 4 18.83 -3.62 -5.22
C ILE A 4 19.25 -2.53 -6.20
N ILE A 5 20.54 -2.19 -6.22
CA ILE A 5 21.08 -1.18 -7.13
C ILE A 5 20.90 -1.62 -8.58
N ARG A 6 21.18 -2.88 -8.91
CA ARG A 6 20.99 -3.44 -10.26
C ARG A 6 19.54 -3.35 -10.72
N GLN A 7 18.59 -3.67 -9.85
CA GLN A 7 17.16 -3.57 -10.17
C GLN A 7 16.67 -2.12 -10.31
N ILE A 8 17.26 -1.18 -9.56
CA ILE A 8 16.92 0.25 -9.65
C ILE A 8 17.59 0.93 -10.84
N ASN A 9 18.84 0.57 -11.15
CA ASN A 9 19.64 1.08 -12.26
C ASN A 9 19.26 0.41 -13.61
N ASP A 10 17.97 0.20 -13.80
CA ASP A 10 17.41 -0.23 -15.07
C ASP A 10 17.43 0.97 -16.02
N ARG A 11 18.36 0.94 -16.98
CA ARG A 11 18.62 2.02 -17.95
C ARG A 11 17.39 2.43 -18.76
N ARG A 12 16.34 1.61 -18.79
CA ARG A 12 15.04 1.98 -19.41
C ARG A 12 14.32 3.08 -18.62
N PHE A 13 14.53 3.13 -17.30
CA PHE A 13 13.81 4.02 -16.40
C PHE A 13 14.66 5.17 -15.87
N ILE A 14 15.94 4.92 -15.60
CA ILE A 14 16.87 5.91 -15.04
C ILE A 14 18.29 5.63 -15.57
N SER A 15 19.00 6.68 -15.99
CA SER A 15 20.43 6.68 -16.27
C SER A 15 21.16 7.51 -15.23
N ASP A 16 22.47 7.29 -15.14
CA ASP A 16 23.37 8.16 -14.39
C ASP A 16 22.99 8.24 -12.90
N ILE A 17 22.63 7.09 -12.32
CA ILE A 17 22.41 6.96 -10.87
C ILE A 17 23.76 6.90 -10.18
N GLU A 18 23.91 7.76 -9.19
CA GLU A 18 24.94 7.66 -8.18
C GLU A 18 24.31 7.17 -6.88
N PHE A 19 25.12 6.50 -6.06
CA PHE A 19 24.67 5.96 -4.81
C PHE A 19 25.73 6.10 -3.73
N ASP A 20 25.24 6.15 -2.50
CA ASP A 20 26.05 6.08 -1.29
C ASP A 20 25.31 5.22 -0.25
N GLU A 21 26.05 4.68 0.71
CA GLU A 21 25.48 3.99 1.86
C GLU A 21 25.57 4.86 3.10
N GLU A 22 24.46 5.03 3.79
CA GLU A 22 24.42 5.75 5.07
C GLU A 22 23.31 5.17 5.94
N ASP A 23 23.61 4.89 7.21
CA ASP A 23 22.65 4.44 8.23
C ASP A 23 21.75 3.26 7.79
N GLY A 24 22.33 2.25 7.13
CA GLY A 24 21.59 1.07 6.67
C GLY A 24 20.61 1.35 5.52
N LYS A 25 20.64 2.56 4.94
CA LYS A 25 19.91 2.94 3.73
C LYS A 25 20.88 3.17 2.58
N ILE A 26 20.38 3.03 1.36
CA ILE A 26 21.10 3.39 0.14
C ILE A 26 20.58 4.76 -0.29
N LYS A 27 21.40 5.79 -0.24
CA LYS A 27 21.07 7.10 -0.80
C LYS A 27 21.31 7.04 -2.30
N LEU A 28 20.31 7.37 -3.10
CA LEU A 28 20.32 7.33 -4.54
C LEU A 28 19.95 8.70 -5.12
N TRP A 29 20.68 9.16 -6.11
CA TRP A 29 20.33 10.34 -6.88
C TRP A 29 20.74 10.16 -8.34
N SER A 30 20.06 10.88 -9.23
CA SER A 30 20.52 11.00 -10.61
C SER A 30 21.41 12.23 -10.69
N LYS A 31 22.49 12.20 -11.48
CA LYS A 31 23.34 13.38 -11.74
C LYS A 31 22.56 14.63 -12.15
N ARG A 32 21.39 14.46 -12.76
CA ARG A 32 20.51 15.55 -13.24
C ARG A 32 19.46 16.00 -12.22
N SER A 33 19.44 15.42 -11.02
CA SER A 33 18.44 15.66 -9.99
C SER A 33 19.11 16.07 -8.69
N LYS A 34 18.73 17.23 -8.16
CA LYS A 34 19.17 17.70 -6.83
C LYS A 34 18.63 16.89 -5.64
N TYR A 35 17.68 15.98 -5.88
CA TYR A 35 17.04 15.20 -4.82
C TYR A 35 17.81 13.90 -4.55
N LYS A 36 18.26 13.73 -3.30
CA LYS A 36 18.78 12.47 -2.75
C LYS A 36 17.64 11.67 -2.12
N ILE A 37 17.37 10.50 -2.68
CA ILE A 37 16.30 9.60 -2.25
C ILE A 37 16.93 8.47 -1.43
N SER A 38 16.39 8.21 -0.25
CA SER A 38 16.83 7.08 0.56
C SER A 38 16.07 5.82 0.13
N ILE A 39 16.74 4.68 0.05
CA ILE A 39 16.12 3.39 -0.19
C ILE A 39 16.49 2.45 0.97
N PRO A 40 15.50 1.91 1.70
CA PRO A 40 15.76 0.96 2.76
C PRO A 40 16.25 -0.38 2.19
N LYS A 41 17.28 -0.96 2.81
CA LYS A 41 17.87 -2.24 2.40
C LYS A 41 17.00 -3.45 2.73
N LYS A 42 16.16 -3.33 3.75
CA LYS A 42 15.26 -4.37 4.24
C LYS A 42 13.85 -3.80 4.32
N VAL A 43 12.86 -4.69 4.24
CA VAL A 43 11.49 -4.34 4.57
C VAL A 43 11.34 -4.27 6.08
N ASP A 44 10.56 -3.29 6.53
CA ASP A 44 10.19 -3.08 7.93
C ASP A 44 8.65 -2.96 8.05
N GLU A 45 8.16 -2.66 9.25
CA GLU A 45 6.75 -2.45 9.53
C GLU A 45 6.13 -1.29 8.73
N ARG A 46 6.90 -0.22 8.47
CA ARG A 46 6.42 1.00 7.83
C ARG A 46 6.23 0.79 6.32
N ILE A 47 7.19 0.12 5.69
CA ILE A 47 7.13 -0.28 4.28
C ILE A 47 5.99 -1.28 4.09
N SER A 48 5.85 -2.24 5.00
CA SER A 48 4.75 -3.21 5.00
C SER A 48 3.39 -2.51 5.04
N TYR A 49 3.22 -1.55 5.95
CA TYR A 49 2.03 -0.72 6.04
C TYR A 49 1.75 0.07 4.75
N LEU A 50 2.76 0.75 4.20
CA LEU A 50 2.61 1.46 2.92
C LEU A 50 2.19 0.53 1.78
N CYS A 51 2.68 -0.72 1.74
CA CYS A 51 2.25 -1.68 0.73
C CYS A 51 0.74 -1.99 0.83
N GLY A 52 0.21 -2.11 2.04
CA GLY A 52 -1.22 -2.26 2.29
C GLY A 52 -2.02 -1.06 1.74
N VAL A 53 -1.61 0.15 2.13
CA VAL A 53 -2.23 1.40 1.65
C VAL A 53 -2.18 1.51 0.12
N LEU A 54 -1.05 1.15 -0.48
CA LEU A 54 -0.87 1.21 -1.92
C LEU A 54 -1.77 0.19 -2.65
N LEU A 55 -1.91 -1.01 -2.10
CA LEU A 55 -2.78 -2.02 -2.66
C LEU A 55 -4.26 -1.68 -2.52
N GLY A 56 -4.67 -0.88 -1.51
CA GLY A 56 -6.06 -0.49 -1.37
C GLY A 56 -6.48 0.82 -2.03
N ASP A 57 -5.88 1.95 -1.63
CA ASP A 57 -6.19 3.27 -2.20
C ASP A 57 -5.13 3.81 -3.17
N GLY A 58 -3.95 3.19 -3.21
CA GLY A 58 -2.86 3.62 -4.09
C GLY A 58 -3.05 3.30 -5.57
N ASN A 59 -2.25 3.93 -6.41
CA ASN A 59 -2.23 3.70 -7.85
C ASN A 59 -0.84 4.02 -8.38
N ILE A 60 -0.09 2.98 -8.73
CA ILE A 60 1.25 3.11 -9.32
C ILE A 60 1.09 3.20 -10.84
N ASN A 61 1.52 4.32 -11.42
CA ASN A 61 1.47 4.56 -12.85
C ASN A 61 2.85 4.59 -13.46
N VAL A 62 3.00 3.88 -14.58
CA VAL A 62 4.12 4.01 -15.51
C VAL A 62 3.55 4.51 -16.84
N GLY A 63 3.94 5.71 -17.25
CA GLY A 63 3.44 6.33 -18.48
C GLY A 63 3.88 5.55 -19.72
N LYS A 64 3.00 5.48 -20.72
CA LYS A 64 3.25 4.74 -21.98
C LYS A 64 3.88 5.58 -23.10
N LYS A 65 3.87 6.92 -22.97
CA LYS A 65 4.27 7.86 -24.06
C LYS A 65 5.78 7.92 -24.32
N HIS A 66 6.62 7.62 -23.34
CA HIS A 66 8.08 7.66 -23.49
C HIS A 66 8.61 6.28 -23.16
N ILE A 67 9.04 5.55 -24.19
CA ILE A 67 9.61 4.19 -24.06
C ILE A 67 10.84 4.24 -23.14
N ASN A 68 11.67 5.27 -23.31
CA ASN A 68 12.79 5.58 -22.43
C ASN A 68 12.37 6.71 -21.46
N TYR A 69 12.63 6.52 -20.17
CA TYR A 69 12.33 7.48 -19.09
C TYR A 69 10.83 7.85 -18.92
N PRO A 70 9.92 6.85 -18.85
CA PRO A 70 8.50 7.12 -18.69
C PRO A 70 8.21 8.00 -17.46
N ARG A 71 7.12 8.76 -17.52
CA ARG A 71 6.60 9.47 -16.35
C ARG A 71 6.08 8.43 -15.36
N MET A 72 6.69 8.34 -14.19
CA MET A 72 6.29 7.42 -13.13
C MET A 72 5.76 8.20 -11.93
N ARG A 73 4.68 7.72 -11.33
CA ARG A 73 4.13 8.32 -10.12
C ARG A 73 3.30 7.34 -9.31
N ILE A 74 3.27 7.55 -8.01
CA ILE A 74 2.31 6.94 -7.09
C ILE A 74 1.23 7.99 -6.80
N ARG A 75 -0.03 7.57 -6.82
CA ARG A 75 -1.16 8.40 -6.37
C ARG A 75 -1.97 7.64 -5.34
N ILE A 76 -2.34 8.28 -4.24
CA ILE A 76 -3.18 7.69 -3.20
C ILE A 76 -4.40 8.60 -3.03
N PHE A 77 -5.60 8.01 -3.09
CA PHE A 77 -6.86 8.74 -3.04
C PHE A 77 -7.58 8.41 -1.74
N ASN A 78 -7.93 9.41 -0.94
CA ASN A 78 -8.70 9.16 0.28
C ASN A 78 -9.56 10.39 0.63
N LYS A 79 -10.65 10.18 1.38
CA LYS A 79 -11.50 11.27 1.87
C LYS A 79 -10.86 12.03 3.04
N SER A 80 -10.07 11.35 3.85
CA SER A 80 -9.36 11.91 4.99
C SER A 80 -8.05 12.58 4.56
N LYS A 81 -7.96 13.90 4.73
CA LYS A 81 -6.73 14.66 4.45
C LYS A 81 -5.62 14.28 5.43
N SER A 82 -5.94 14.18 6.72
CA SER A 82 -4.98 13.84 7.78
C SER A 82 -4.37 12.45 7.58
N PHE A 83 -5.16 11.49 7.11
CA PHE A 83 -4.64 10.17 6.72
C PHE A 83 -3.57 10.29 5.63
N LEU A 84 -3.82 11.09 4.59
CA LEU A 84 -2.84 11.29 3.52
C LEU A 84 -1.62 12.09 3.98
N GLU A 85 -1.77 13.01 4.93
CA GLU A 85 -0.64 13.71 5.57
C GLU A 85 0.24 12.73 6.34
N ASN A 86 -0.35 11.82 7.11
CA ASN A 86 0.38 10.75 7.80
C ASN A 86 1.10 9.83 6.82
N VAL A 87 0.42 9.38 5.76
CA VAL A 87 1.05 8.58 4.70
C VAL A 87 2.18 9.36 4.01
N ASN A 88 2.03 10.66 3.81
CA ASN A 88 3.07 11.50 3.22
C ASN A 88 4.31 11.60 4.14
N LYS A 89 4.10 11.69 5.46
CA LYS A 89 5.18 11.63 6.46
C LYS A 89 5.94 10.31 6.40
N GLU A 90 5.24 9.18 6.23
CA GLU A 90 5.89 7.88 6.01
C GLU A 90 6.81 7.88 4.79
N PHE A 91 6.39 8.48 3.67
CA PHE A 91 7.25 8.63 2.49
C PHE A 91 8.47 9.53 2.76
N LEU A 92 8.29 10.60 3.53
CA LEU A 92 9.39 11.48 3.91
C LEU A 92 10.41 10.73 4.77
N ASP A 93 9.99 10.06 5.82
CA ASP A 93 10.92 9.43 6.76
C ASP A 93 11.63 8.20 6.16
N ILE A 94 10.93 7.41 5.34
CA ILE A 94 11.50 6.20 4.73
C ILE A 94 12.40 6.58 3.56
N PHE A 95 11.89 7.42 2.64
CA PHE A 95 12.53 7.67 1.34
C PHE A 95 13.17 9.05 1.20
N ASN A 96 13.04 9.93 2.20
CA ASN A 96 13.38 11.35 2.08
C ASN A 96 12.62 12.04 0.93
N VAL A 97 11.33 11.70 0.78
CA VAL A 97 10.48 12.20 -0.31
C VAL A 97 9.15 12.69 0.22
N CYS A 98 8.86 13.98 -0.03
CA CYS A 98 7.54 14.55 0.20
C CYS A 98 6.73 14.57 -1.12
N GLY A 99 5.47 14.15 -1.02
CA GLY A 99 4.48 14.22 -2.08
C GLY A 99 3.71 15.53 -2.13
N LYS A 100 3.04 15.76 -3.25
CA LYS A 100 2.09 16.87 -3.41
C LYS A 100 0.70 16.40 -2.98
N LEU A 101 0.13 17.03 -1.96
CA LEU A 101 -1.25 16.81 -1.52
C LEU A 101 -2.18 17.84 -2.18
N THR A 102 -3.26 17.38 -2.79
CA THR A 102 -4.23 18.24 -3.50
C THR A 102 -5.66 17.79 -3.26
N LYS A 103 -6.61 18.72 -3.09
CA LYS A 103 -8.04 18.42 -3.13
C LYS A 103 -8.47 18.21 -4.58
N LYS A 104 -9.24 17.15 -4.87
CA LYS A 104 -9.73 16.90 -6.22
C LYS A 104 -10.91 17.82 -6.50
N LYS A 105 -10.85 18.56 -7.62
CA LYS A 105 -11.98 19.38 -8.07
C LYS A 105 -13.23 18.51 -8.23
N ASP A 106 -14.36 19.01 -7.75
CA ASP A 106 -15.69 18.40 -7.89
C ASP A 106 -15.84 16.99 -7.27
N LYS A 107 -14.93 16.58 -6.39
CA LYS A 107 -15.03 15.33 -5.63
C LYS A 107 -14.68 15.56 -4.16
N ASN A 108 -15.41 14.91 -3.26
CA ASN A 108 -15.08 14.90 -1.85
C ASN A 108 -13.92 13.93 -1.54
N CYS A 109 -12.76 14.15 -2.16
CA CYS A 109 -11.54 13.40 -1.88
C CYS A 109 -10.27 14.21 -2.14
N TYR A 110 -9.21 13.78 -1.47
CA TYR A 110 -7.85 14.31 -1.61
C TYR A 110 -6.98 13.30 -2.36
N ILE A 111 -5.90 13.81 -2.95
CA ILE A 111 -4.92 13.02 -3.71
C ILE A 111 -3.53 13.37 -3.19
N LEU A 112 -2.81 12.36 -2.70
CA LEU A 112 -1.37 12.46 -2.48
C LEU A 112 -0.65 11.94 -3.72
N THR A 113 0.26 12.73 -4.28
CA THR A 113 1.04 12.32 -5.46
C THR A 113 2.54 12.34 -5.20
N ILE A 114 3.19 11.18 -5.36
CA ILE A 114 4.64 11.00 -5.28
C ILE A 114 5.22 10.95 -6.70
N HIS A 115 5.99 11.97 -7.07
CA HIS A 115 6.64 12.11 -8.37
C HIS A 115 8.13 11.77 -8.30
N ARG A 116 8.47 10.56 -7.81
CA ARG A 116 9.85 10.09 -7.70
C ARG A 116 10.00 8.70 -8.31
N ARG A 117 10.78 8.62 -9.40
CA ARG A 117 10.96 7.38 -10.18
C ARG A 117 11.58 6.27 -9.33
N ILE A 118 12.64 6.58 -8.58
CA ILE A 118 13.32 5.62 -7.69
C ILE A 118 12.33 4.97 -6.72
N VAL A 119 11.47 5.76 -6.06
CA VAL A 119 10.44 5.24 -5.15
C VAL A 119 9.44 4.34 -5.88
N VAL A 120 9.00 4.73 -7.08
CA VAL A 120 8.11 3.88 -7.89
C VAL A 120 8.78 2.54 -8.24
N ILE A 121 10.03 2.58 -8.69
CA ILE A 121 10.79 1.38 -9.05
C ILE A 121 11.00 0.48 -7.84
N TYR A 122 11.27 1.07 -6.66
CA TYR A 122 11.36 0.32 -5.41
C TYR A 122 10.11 -0.53 -5.17
N PHE A 123 8.92 0.06 -5.22
CA PHE A 123 7.68 -0.68 -5.03
C PHE A 123 7.40 -1.71 -6.14
N LEU A 124 7.78 -1.44 -7.40
CA LEU A 124 7.51 -2.35 -8.51
C LEU A 124 8.50 -3.52 -8.62
N LYS A 125 9.80 -3.25 -8.43
CA LYS A 125 10.88 -4.21 -8.69
C LYS A 125 11.37 -4.88 -7.42
N ILE A 126 11.65 -4.08 -6.40
CA ILE A 126 12.15 -4.60 -5.12
C ILE A 126 11.00 -5.26 -4.37
N ILE A 127 9.93 -4.53 -4.08
CA ILE A 127 8.79 -5.09 -3.35
C ILE A 127 7.99 -6.07 -4.21
N GLY A 128 7.78 -5.76 -5.49
CA GLY A 128 7.01 -6.61 -6.41
C GLY A 128 5.51 -6.28 -6.45
N LEU A 129 5.13 -5.02 -6.21
CA LEU A 129 3.78 -4.54 -6.47
C LEU A 129 3.52 -4.40 -7.98
N SER A 130 2.25 -4.48 -8.38
CA SER A 130 1.84 -4.28 -9.76
C SER A 130 1.48 -2.81 -10.06
N SER A 131 1.71 -2.39 -11.31
CA SER A 131 1.27 -1.09 -11.81
C SER A 131 -0.09 -1.19 -12.52
N GLY A 132 -0.86 -0.11 -12.55
CA GLY A 132 -2.09 -0.02 -13.33
C GLY A 132 -3.37 -0.41 -12.56
N LYS A 133 -4.27 -1.17 -13.21
CA LYS A 133 -5.56 -1.57 -12.63
C LYS A 133 -5.35 -2.62 -11.53
N LYS A 134 -6.13 -2.53 -10.46
CA LYS A 134 -6.11 -3.44 -9.31
C LYS A 134 -6.94 -4.68 -9.55
N ILE A 135 -6.44 -5.55 -10.42
CA ILE A 135 -7.05 -6.84 -10.75
C ILE A 135 -6.07 -7.95 -10.38
N ASN A 136 -6.60 -9.09 -9.89
CA ASN A 136 -5.80 -10.25 -9.52
C ASN A 136 -4.63 -9.88 -8.60
N LEU A 137 -4.90 -9.09 -7.57
CA LEU A 137 -3.87 -8.63 -6.64
C LEU A 137 -3.17 -9.81 -5.96
N VAL A 138 -1.90 -9.59 -5.60
CA VAL A 138 -1.06 -10.60 -4.95
C VAL A 138 -0.30 -9.94 -3.81
N ILE A 139 -0.24 -10.61 -2.66
CA ILE A 139 0.60 -10.17 -1.54
C ILE A 139 2.07 -10.39 -1.94
N PRO A 140 2.94 -9.36 -1.92
CA PRO A 140 4.37 -9.52 -2.14
C PRO A 140 4.99 -10.64 -1.29
N LYS A 141 5.87 -11.46 -1.88
CA LYS A 141 6.44 -12.65 -1.20
C LYS A 141 7.11 -12.28 0.14
N MET A 142 7.85 -11.17 0.17
CA MET A 142 8.54 -10.68 1.37
C MET A 142 7.60 -10.27 2.50
N LEU A 143 6.32 -9.95 2.21
CA LEU A 143 5.32 -9.60 3.20
C LEU A 143 4.50 -10.81 3.68
N ARG A 144 4.71 -12.00 3.12
CA ARG A 144 3.98 -13.23 3.49
C ARG A 144 4.65 -13.94 4.68
N ASN A 145 4.89 -13.20 5.75
CA ASN A 145 5.38 -13.74 7.02
C ASN A 145 4.64 -13.09 8.20
N ARG A 146 4.67 -13.73 9.36
CA ARG A 146 3.92 -13.30 10.55
C ARG A 146 4.35 -11.92 11.08
N GLU A 147 5.60 -11.51 10.87
CA GLU A 147 6.10 -10.23 11.38
C GLU A 147 5.55 -9.05 10.59
N PHE A 148 5.65 -9.11 9.25
CA PHE A 148 5.27 -8.00 8.37
C PHE A 148 3.81 -8.03 7.93
N PHE A 149 3.19 -9.20 7.88
CA PHE A 149 1.83 -9.34 7.36
C PHE A 149 0.81 -8.55 8.19
N LYS A 150 0.98 -8.41 9.51
CA LYS A 150 0.07 -7.62 10.36
C LYS A 150 0.08 -6.13 9.99
N TYR A 151 1.24 -5.56 9.67
CA TYR A 151 1.36 -4.17 9.25
C TYR A 151 0.84 -3.95 7.84
N PHE A 152 1.11 -4.90 6.94
CA PHE A 152 0.49 -4.93 5.62
C PHE A 152 -1.04 -4.91 5.70
N LEU A 153 -1.62 -5.77 6.55
CA LEU A 153 -3.05 -5.79 6.79
C LEU A 153 -3.54 -4.49 7.38
N ALA A 154 -2.82 -3.89 8.34
CA ALA A 154 -3.22 -2.61 8.92
C ALA A 154 -3.39 -1.52 7.83
N GLY A 155 -2.42 -1.40 6.92
CA GLY A 155 -2.52 -0.45 5.81
C GLY A 155 -3.68 -0.75 4.85
N LEU A 156 -3.95 -2.04 4.59
CA LEU A 156 -5.06 -2.44 3.73
C LEU A 156 -6.43 -2.23 4.39
N TYR A 157 -6.54 -2.48 5.70
CA TYR A 157 -7.73 -2.17 6.47
C TYR A 157 -7.95 -0.66 6.52
N ASP A 158 -6.93 0.15 6.77
CA ASP A 158 -7.05 1.61 6.79
C ASP A 158 -7.59 2.21 5.49
N THR A 159 -7.51 1.48 4.36
CA THR A 159 -8.11 1.86 3.08
C THR A 159 -9.43 1.12 2.79
N ASP A 160 -9.39 -0.18 2.51
CA ASP A 160 -10.55 -0.99 2.05
C ASP A 160 -11.29 -1.70 3.17
N GLY A 161 -10.79 -1.56 4.40
CA GLY A 161 -11.46 -2.07 5.58
C GLY A 161 -12.78 -1.34 5.82
N PHE A 162 -13.72 -2.07 6.39
CA PHE A 162 -14.96 -1.53 6.94
C PHE A 162 -15.25 -2.18 8.28
N LYS A 163 -16.07 -1.51 9.10
CA LYS A 163 -16.54 -2.02 10.38
C LYS A 163 -18.04 -1.84 10.45
N THR A 164 -18.74 -2.95 10.69
CA THR A 164 -20.14 -2.97 11.15
C THR A 164 -20.10 -3.48 12.59
N ASP A 165 -20.74 -4.60 12.89
CA ASP A 165 -20.56 -5.33 14.16
C ASP A 165 -19.17 -6.00 14.25
N THR A 166 -18.53 -6.21 13.10
CA THR A 166 -17.21 -6.84 12.97
C THR A 166 -16.36 -6.11 11.94
N PHE A 167 -15.05 -6.37 11.93
CA PHE A 167 -14.16 -5.87 10.87
C PHE A 167 -14.27 -6.72 9.61
N GLY A 168 -14.18 -6.08 8.45
CA GLY A 168 -14.14 -6.76 7.16
C GLY A 168 -13.33 -5.99 6.13
N ILE A 169 -13.04 -6.63 5.00
CA ILE A 169 -12.46 -6.00 3.81
C ILE A 169 -13.40 -6.26 2.64
N MET A 170 -13.68 -5.22 1.85
CA MET A 170 -14.47 -5.30 0.61
C MET A 170 -13.63 -4.82 -0.56
N MET A 171 -13.58 -5.59 -1.65
CA MET A 171 -12.87 -5.23 -2.88
C MET A 171 -13.67 -5.60 -4.13
N GLN A 172 -13.19 -5.17 -5.30
CA GLN A 172 -13.71 -5.62 -6.59
C GLN A 172 -13.59 -7.15 -6.72
N GLY A 173 -14.57 -7.79 -7.37
CA GLY A 173 -14.66 -9.25 -7.49
C GLY A 173 -13.45 -9.93 -8.15
N SER A 174 -12.70 -9.22 -9.00
CA SER A 174 -11.43 -9.68 -9.58
C SER A 174 -10.32 -9.91 -8.54
N ASN A 175 -10.55 -9.62 -7.26
CA ASN A 175 -9.61 -9.82 -6.17
C ASN A 175 -10.09 -10.89 -5.18
N TYR A 176 -10.99 -11.79 -5.60
CA TYR A 176 -11.49 -12.88 -4.77
C TYR A 176 -10.37 -13.77 -4.22
N GLU A 177 -9.47 -14.25 -5.08
CA GLU A 177 -8.34 -15.10 -4.65
C GLU A 177 -7.35 -14.34 -3.74
N PHE A 178 -7.22 -13.03 -3.91
CA PHE A 178 -6.43 -12.19 -3.01
C PHE A 178 -7.02 -12.18 -1.60
N LEU A 179 -8.32 -11.94 -1.47
CA LEU A 179 -9.00 -11.95 -0.16
C LEU A 179 -9.01 -13.35 0.47
N LYS A 180 -9.17 -14.40 -0.33
CA LYS A 180 -9.06 -15.80 0.14
C LYS A 180 -7.68 -16.08 0.73
N ASN A 181 -6.62 -15.63 0.07
CA ASN A 181 -5.26 -15.73 0.59
C ASN A 181 -5.07 -14.94 1.90
N ILE A 182 -5.68 -13.75 2.01
CA ILE A 182 -5.66 -12.97 3.26
C ILE A 182 -6.30 -13.75 4.42
N ILE A 183 -7.49 -14.33 4.21
CA ILE A 183 -8.19 -15.13 5.23
C ILE A 183 -7.32 -16.31 5.69
N ASN A 184 -6.71 -17.03 4.74
CA ASN A 184 -5.84 -18.16 5.05
C ASN A 184 -4.63 -17.75 5.88
N LEU A 185 -3.98 -16.63 5.53
CA LEU A 185 -2.82 -16.12 6.25
C LEU A 185 -3.19 -15.55 7.63
N LEU A 186 -4.34 -14.87 7.76
CA LEU A 186 -4.88 -14.40 9.04
C LEU A 186 -5.07 -15.57 10.02
N ASN A 187 -5.71 -16.64 9.56
CA ASN A 187 -5.91 -17.83 10.38
C ASN A 187 -4.57 -18.53 10.67
N ARG A 188 -3.71 -18.72 9.67
CA ARG A 188 -2.44 -19.42 9.84
C ARG A 188 -1.47 -18.70 10.77
N PHE A 189 -1.32 -17.38 10.63
CA PHE A 189 -0.31 -16.62 11.38
C PHE A 189 -0.80 -16.19 12.76
N TYR A 190 -2.11 -15.97 12.91
CA TYR A 190 -2.65 -15.36 14.12
C TYR A 190 -3.82 -16.12 14.71
N GLY A 191 -4.34 -17.16 14.06
CA GLY A 191 -5.55 -17.86 14.53
C GLY A 191 -6.77 -16.94 14.58
N VAL A 192 -6.83 -15.95 13.69
CA VAL A 192 -7.98 -15.06 13.51
C VAL A 192 -8.90 -15.70 12.47
N LYS A 193 -10.11 -16.09 12.89
CA LYS A 193 -11.09 -16.73 12.02
C LYS A 193 -11.92 -15.67 11.28
N SER A 194 -12.26 -15.97 10.03
CA SER A 194 -13.18 -15.18 9.22
C SER A 194 -14.43 -15.98 8.86
N ARG A 195 -15.52 -15.28 8.59
CA ARG A 195 -16.68 -15.85 7.89
C ARG A 195 -16.29 -16.25 6.47
N LYS A 196 -17.13 -17.07 5.83
CA LYS A 196 -16.94 -17.46 4.42
C LYS A 196 -16.82 -16.21 3.54
N LEU A 197 -15.86 -16.23 2.62
CA LEU A 197 -15.70 -15.17 1.63
C LEU A 197 -16.96 -15.09 0.77
N TYR A 198 -17.56 -13.90 0.72
CA TYR A 198 -18.73 -13.62 -0.09
C TYR A 198 -18.30 -13.06 -1.44
N TYR A 199 -18.99 -13.47 -2.50
CA TYR A 199 -18.91 -12.89 -3.84
C TYR A 199 -20.31 -12.52 -4.30
N GLY A 200 -20.44 -11.33 -4.89
CA GLY A 200 -21.72 -10.87 -5.42
C GLY A 200 -21.56 -9.72 -6.38
N THR A 201 -22.69 -9.15 -6.80
CA THR A 201 -22.74 -7.98 -7.68
C THR A 201 -23.45 -6.82 -7.00
N ILE A 202 -23.14 -5.62 -7.42
CA ILE A 202 -23.80 -4.39 -6.98
C ILE A 202 -24.14 -3.56 -8.22
N LYS A 203 -25.38 -3.05 -8.26
CA LYS A 203 -25.80 -2.07 -9.27
C LYS A 203 -25.32 -0.69 -8.85
N THR A 204 -24.53 -0.06 -9.70
CA THR A 204 -24.06 1.32 -9.50
C THR A 204 -24.64 2.21 -10.60
N PRO A 205 -24.59 3.55 -10.46
CA PRO A 205 -24.93 4.46 -11.57
C PRO A 205 -24.13 4.21 -12.85
N PHE A 206 -22.98 3.53 -12.75
CA PHE A 206 -22.07 3.20 -13.85
C PHE A 206 -22.15 1.73 -14.27
N GLY A 207 -23.27 1.05 -13.98
CA GLY A 207 -23.52 -0.35 -14.33
C GLY A 207 -23.31 -1.34 -13.18
N ILE A 208 -23.39 -2.64 -13.52
CA ILE A 208 -23.22 -3.74 -12.58
C ILE A 208 -21.72 -3.99 -12.35
N ARG A 209 -21.32 -4.08 -11.08
CA ARG A 209 -19.94 -4.36 -10.67
C ARG A 209 -19.90 -5.59 -9.77
N SER A 210 -18.92 -6.45 -9.95
CA SER A 210 -18.68 -7.55 -9.00
C SER A 210 -17.88 -7.07 -7.80
N ARG A 211 -18.20 -7.63 -6.63
CA ARG A 211 -17.51 -7.40 -5.35
C ARG A 211 -17.24 -8.72 -4.64
N CYS A 212 -16.19 -8.73 -3.86
CA CYS A 212 -15.91 -9.79 -2.89
C CYS A 212 -15.62 -9.16 -1.53
N GLN A 213 -16.05 -9.83 -0.46
CA GLN A 213 -15.83 -9.34 0.91
C GLN A 213 -15.81 -10.47 1.91
N PHE A 214 -15.12 -10.27 3.02
CA PHE A 214 -15.23 -11.14 4.19
C PHE A 214 -15.35 -10.31 5.45
N HIS A 215 -15.81 -10.96 6.52
CA HIS A 215 -15.85 -10.42 7.86
C HIS A 215 -15.03 -11.30 8.80
N ILE A 216 -14.35 -10.70 9.76
CA ILE A 216 -13.78 -11.40 10.91
C ILE A 216 -14.94 -11.97 11.73
N LYS A 217 -14.79 -13.19 12.26
CA LYS A 217 -15.79 -13.75 13.16
C LYS A 217 -15.74 -13.05 14.51
N SER A 218 -16.89 -12.90 15.16
CA SER A 218 -16.99 -12.20 16.45
C SER A 218 -16.06 -12.79 17.50
N GLU A 219 -15.92 -14.12 17.57
CA GLU A 219 -15.00 -14.78 18.52
C GLU A 219 -13.50 -14.53 18.26
N SER A 220 -13.14 -13.89 17.14
CA SER A 220 -11.76 -13.53 16.79
C SER A 220 -11.49 -12.03 16.81
N MET A 221 -12.47 -11.22 17.22
CA MET A 221 -12.37 -9.76 17.20
C MET A 221 -11.29 -9.22 18.14
N ASP A 222 -11.28 -9.65 19.41
CA ASP A 222 -10.28 -9.18 20.38
C ASP A 222 -8.87 -9.52 19.91
N LYS A 223 -8.71 -10.74 19.39
CA LYS A 223 -7.44 -11.19 18.83
C LYS A 223 -7.03 -10.35 17.62
N PHE A 224 -7.98 -10.01 16.74
CA PHE A 224 -7.70 -9.16 15.58
C PHE A 224 -7.26 -7.76 16.02
N ILE A 225 -7.99 -7.11 16.92
CA ILE A 225 -7.71 -5.75 17.41
C ILE A 225 -6.34 -5.70 18.09
N ASN A 226 -6.00 -6.70 18.91
CA ASN A 226 -4.74 -6.73 19.64
C ASN A 226 -3.52 -7.02 18.75
N ILE A 227 -3.72 -7.62 17.57
CA ILE A 227 -2.62 -8.04 16.69
C ILE A 227 -2.39 -7.05 15.54
N ILE A 228 -3.46 -6.51 14.96
CA ILE A 228 -3.39 -5.69 13.76
C ILE A 228 -3.30 -4.21 14.18
N PRO A 229 -2.13 -3.55 14.00
CA PRO A 229 -1.90 -2.20 14.47
C PRO A 229 -2.51 -1.16 13.52
N LEU A 230 -3.84 -1.09 13.50
CA LEU A 230 -4.62 -0.12 12.71
C LEU A 230 -4.20 1.31 13.07
N ARG A 231 -4.03 2.18 12.06
CA ARG A 231 -3.50 3.54 12.25
C ARG A 231 -4.51 4.64 11.89
N HIS A 232 -5.58 4.31 11.19
CA HIS A 232 -6.59 5.29 10.82
C HIS A 232 -7.53 5.60 11.99
N ASN A 233 -7.73 6.90 12.28
CA ASN A 233 -8.54 7.36 13.42
C ASN A 233 -9.97 6.79 13.45
N ARG A 234 -10.57 6.49 12.29
CA ARG A 234 -11.87 5.79 12.18
C ARG A 234 -11.97 4.46 12.95
N TRP A 235 -10.85 3.86 13.34
CA TRP A 235 -10.79 2.62 14.12
C TRP A 235 -10.59 2.83 15.60
N ILE A 236 -10.10 4.03 15.97
CA ILE A 236 -10.10 4.49 17.34
C ILE A 236 -11.57 4.64 17.68
N LEU A 237 -12.11 3.58 18.28
CA LEU A 237 -13.32 3.65 19.07
C LEU A 237 -13.16 4.82 20.03
N ASP A 238 -14.23 5.54 20.32
CA ASP A 238 -14.32 6.28 21.58
C ASP A 238 -14.02 5.29 22.71
N GLY A 239 -12.74 5.18 23.07
CA GLY A 239 -12.30 4.55 24.30
C GLY A 239 -12.34 5.62 25.39
N PRO A 240 -12.49 5.24 26.66
CA PRO A 240 -12.23 6.18 27.72
C PRO A 240 -10.78 6.66 27.56
N VAL A 241 -10.59 7.96 27.79
CA VAL A 241 -9.27 8.55 28.00
C VAL A 241 -8.57 7.72 29.09
N VAL A 242 -7.38 7.22 28.77
CA VAL A 242 -6.40 6.81 29.78
C VAL A 242 -5.18 7.70 29.57
#